data_AF-A0A0Q8RJ19-F1
#
_entry.id   AF-A0A0Q8RJ19-F1
#
_cell.length_a   1.000
_cell.length_b   1.000
_cell.length_c   1.000
_cell.angle_alpha   90.00
_cell.angle_beta   90.00
_cell.angle_gamma   90.00
#
_symmetry.space_group_name_H-M   'P 1'
#
loop_
_entity.id
_entity.type
_entity.pdbx_description
1 polymer ?
#
loop_
_entity_poly.entity_id
_entity_poly.type
_entity_poly.pdbx_seq_one_letter_code
_entity_poly.pdbx_strand_id
1 'polypeptide(L)'
;MGKHLPFNRSPVRPHQVRVCPIDFADVFIRGGWAAVRAEFGLHWQTERRCVEEAGGEMLKRKRRAYLAQVRKLRKSVQPRHEKVEPIQETSAAVRAAIEFMRGPKGGAWLITATGTGDFFFGATRLTGAEIVEKAKRKGFTHGVAAHLIAAE
;
A
#
# COMPACT_ATOMS: atom_id res chain seq x y z
N MET A 1 -51.68 6.65 23.71
CA MET A 1 -50.70 7.62 24.23
C MET A 1 -49.65 6.88 25.05
N GLY A 2 -48.57 6.44 24.41
CA GLY A 2 -47.50 5.66 25.06
C GLY A 2 -46.53 6.58 25.78
N LYS A 3 -46.40 6.41 27.10
CA LYS A 3 -45.44 7.15 27.93
C LYS A 3 -44.03 6.65 27.59
N HIS A 4 -43.26 7.43 26.83
CA HIS A 4 -41.83 7.24 26.72
C HIS A 4 -41.19 7.56 28.09
N LEU A 5 -40.84 6.52 28.85
CA LEU A 5 -39.98 6.70 30.00
C LEU A 5 -38.60 7.15 29.50
N PRO A 6 -38.03 8.25 30.03
CA PRO A 6 -36.68 8.66 29.67
C PRO A 6 -35.71 7.55 30.09
N PHE A 7 -34.79 7.22 29.19
CA PHE A 7 -33.72 6.24 29.39
C PHE A 7 -33.00 6.57 30.70
N ASN A 8 -33.38 5.86 31.77
CA ASN A 8 -32.88 6.09 33.10
C ASN A 8 -31.40 5.68 33.08
N ARG A 9 -30.49 6.63 33.37
CA ARG A 9 -29.06 6.36 33.47
C ARG A 9 -28.89 5.27 34.51
N SER A 10 -28.56 4.05 34.07
CA SER A 10 -28.31 2.93 34.97
C SER A 10 -27.36 3.37 36.09
N PRO A 11 -27.62 2.99 37.35
CA PRO A 11 -26.77 3.38 38.46
C PRO A 11 -25.33 2.90 38.19
N VAL A 12 -24.39 3.84 38.24
CA VAL A 12 -22.96 3.59 38.06
C VAL A 12 -22.55 2.58 39.14
N ARG A 13 -22.22 1.35 38.74
CA ARG A 13 -21.74 0.34 39.69
C ARG A 13 -20.41 0.84 40.27
N PRO A 14 -20.32 1.10 41.60
CA PRO A 14 -19.20 1.83 42.19
C PRO A 14 -17.86 1.08 42.11
N HIS A 15 -17.87 -0.23 41.85
CA HIS A 15 -16.67 -1.08 41.87
C HIS A 15 -16.03 -1.35 40.49
N GLN A 16 -16.56 -0.79 39.40
CA GLN A 16 -16.07 -1.02 38.03
C GLN A 16 -15.50 0.22 37.34
N VAL A 17 -15.19 1.27 38.10
CA VAL A 17 -14.46 2.42 37.57
C VAL A 17 -12.96 2.08 37.59
N ARG A 18 -12.50 1.32 36.59
CA ARG A 18 -11.05 1.19 36.34
C ARG A 18 -10.49 2.58 36.14
N VAL A 19 -9.55 3.01 36.99
CA VAL A 19 -8.88 4.31 36.86
C VAL A 19 -8.17 4.36 35.51
N CYS A 20 -8.16 5.52 34.85
CA CYS A 20 -7.44 5.64 33.60
C CYS A 20 -5.94 5.43 33.82
N PRO A 21 -5.27 4.54 33.06
CA PRO A 21 -3.82 4.35 33.19
C PRO A 21 -3.06 5.65 32.95
N ILE A 22 -2.01 5.91 33.75
CA ILE A 22 -1.23 7.14 33.64
C ILE A 22 -0.55 7.29 32.27
N ASP A 23 -0.12 6.17 31.69
CA ASP A 23 0.56 6.12 30.38
C ASP A 23 -0.41 6.15 29.19
N PHE A 24 -1.73 6.16 29.44
CA PHE A 24 -2.75 6.10 28.40
C PHE A 24 -2.57 7.19 27.34
N ALA A 25 -2.29 8.43 27.78
CA ALA A 25 -2.12 9.57 26.90
C ALA A 25 -0.97 9.37 25.90
N ASP A 26 0.16 8.85 26.37
CA ASP A 26 1.36 8.66 25.56
C ASP A 26 1.18 7.51 24.56
N VAL A 27 0.63 6.39 25.02
CA VAL A 27 0.31 5.23 24.16
C VAL A 27 -0.69 5.65 23.08
N PHE A 28 -1.71 6.44 23.45
CA PHE A 28 -2.68 6.97 22.50
C PHE A 28 -2.05 7.94 21.50
N ILE A 29 -1.18 8.87 21.93
CA ILE A 29 -0.52 9.81 21.02
C ILE A 29 0.37 9.05 20.02
N ARG A 30 1.13 8.05 20.46
CA ARG A 30 2.07 7.31 19.60
C ARG A 30 1.38 6.32 18.68
N GLY A 31 0.53 5.44 19.23
CA GLY A 31 -0.05 4.31 18.51
C GLY A 31 -1.54 4.42 18.20
N GLY A 32 -2.29 5.22 18.96
CA GLY A 32 -3.75 5.40 18.79
C GLY A 32 -4.57 4.28 19.42
N TRP A 33 -5.83 4.17 19.03
CA TRP A 33 -6.79 3.24 19.64
C TRP A 33 -6.35 1.77 19.61
N ALA A 34 -5.77 1.33 18.50
CA ALA A 34 -5.30 -0.05 18.37
C ALA A 34 -4.18 -0.37 19.38
N ALA A 35 -3.24 0.54 19.58
CA ALA A 35 -2.17 0.37 20.55
C ALA A 35 -2.69 0.42 22.00
N VAL A 36 -3.60 1.34 22.29
CA VAL A 36 -4.28 1.39 23.61
C VAL A 36 -4.99 0.08 23.92
N ARG A 37 -5.69 -0.49 22.94
CA ARG A 37 -6.39 -1.77 23.11
C ARG A 37 -5.44 -2.94 23.29
N ALA A 38 -4.34 -2.95 22.54
CA ALA A 38 -3.31 -3.98 22.66
C ALA A 38 -2.60 -3.93 24.02
N GLU A 39 -2.28 -2.72 24.51
CA GLU A 39 -1.53 -2.53 25.75
C GLU A 39 -2.38 -2.74 27.00
N PHE A 40 -3.57 -2.13 27.05
CA PHE A 40 -4.37 -2.06 28.27
C PHE A 40 -5.63 -2.93 28.25
N GLY A 41 -5.98 -3.50 27.09
CA GLY A 41 -7.17 -4.36 26.94
C GLY A 41 -8.48 -3.68 27.35
N LEU A 42 -8.57 -2.35 27.21
CA LEU A 42 -9.72 -1.56 27.68
C LEU A 42 -10.92 -1.74 26.75
N HIS A 43 -12.12 -1.73 27.34
CA HIS A 43 -13.36 -1.67 26.58
C HIS A 43 -13.55 -0.26 25.99
N TRP A 44 -14.20 -0.15 24.82
CA TRP A 44 -14.33 1.10 24.06
C TRP A 44 -14.96 2.26 24.86
N GLN A 45 -15.85 1.96 25.81
CA GLN A 45 -16.44 2.98 26.70
C GLN A 45 -15.41 3.54 27.68
N THR A 46 -14.54 2.68 28.23
CA THR A 46 -13.45 3.07 29.12
C THR A 46 -12.39 3.84 28.36
N GLU A 47 -12.04 3.41 27.15
CA GLU A 47 -11.17 4.12 26.21
C GLU A 47 -11.66 5.56 25.98
N ARG A 48 -12.96 5.74 25.71
CA ARG A 48 -13.56 7.05 25.50
C ARG A 48 -13.49 7.92 26.76
N ARG A 49 -13.85 7.38 27.92
CA ARG A 49 -13.79 8.10 29.20
C ARG A 49 -12.36 8.53 29.53
N CYS A 50 -11.40 7.63 29.33
CA CYS A 50 -9.98 7.92 29.48
C CYS A 50 -9.51 9.10 28.61
N VAL A 51 -9.96 9.18 27.35
CA VAL A 51 -9.65 10.34 26.50
C VAL A 51 -10.27 11.61 27.07
N GLU A 52 -11.51 11.57 27.54
CA GLU A 52 -12.18 12.73 28.14
C GLU A 52 -11.44 13.19 29.42
N GLU A 53 -11.05 12.27 30.30
CA GLU A 53 -10.27 12.53 31.52
C GLU A 53 -8.85 13.07 31.23
N ALA A 54 -8.18 12.53 30.21
CA ALA A 54 -6.82 12.92 29.83
C ALA A 54 -6.76 14.22 28.98
N GLY A 55 -7.85 14.98 28.89
CA GLY A 55 -7.89 16.30 28.24
C GLY A 55 -8.49 16.33 26.84
N GLY A 56 -9.17 15.26 26.41
CA GLY A 56 -10.09 15.22 25.27
C GLY A 56 -9.51 15.78 23.97
N GLU A 57 -10.00 16.95 23.56
CA GLU A 57 -9.55 17.64 22.35
C GLU A 57 -8.08 18.03 22.37
N MET A 58 -7.52 18.33 23.54
CA MET A 58 -6.08 18.59 23.68
C MET A 58 -5.26 17.36 23.29
N LEU A 59 -5.67 16.18 23.73
CA LEU A 59 -5.02 14.91 23.44
C LEU A 59 -5.11 14.58 21.94
N LYS A 60 -6.28 14.81 21.33
CA LYS A 60 -6.46 14.68 19.87
C LYS A 60 -5.56 15.65 19.09
N ARG A 61 -5.41 16.89 19.55
CA ARG A 61 -4.51 17.90 18.94
C ARG A 61 -3.05 17.45 19.03
N LYS A 62 -2.60 16.98 20.20
CA LYS A 62 -1.25 16.43 20.38
C LYS A 62 -0.99 15.26 19.43
N ARG A 63 -1.95 14.34 19.30
CA ARG A 63 -1.84 13.22 18.34
C ARG A 63 -1.73 13.70 16.89
N ARG A 64 -2.53 14.69 16.46
CA ARG A 64 -2.41 15.25 15.10
C ARG A 64 -1.02 15.86 14.86
N ALA A 65 -0.49 16.60 15.83
CA ALA A 65 0.85 17.19 15.74
C ALA A 65 1.94 16.11 15.64
N TYR A 66 1.86 15.06 16.47
CA TYR A 66 2.76 13.92 16.40
C TYR A 66 2.72 13.23 15.03
N LEU A 67 1.53 12.93 14.50
CA LEU A 67 1.38 12.31 13.19
C LEU A 67 1.93 13.18 12.05
N ALA A 68 1.79 14.51 12.16
CA ALA A 68 2.38 15.44 11.19
C ALA A 68 3.92 15.40 11.22
N GLN A 69 4.53 15.32 12.41
CA GLN A 69 5.98 15.15 12.56
C GLN A 69 6.46 13.82 11.98
N VAL A 70 5.81 12.71 12.32
CA VAL A 70 6.13 11.38 11.77
C VAL A 70 6.02 11.37 10.24
N ARG A 71 5.01 12.03 9.67
CA ARG A 71 4.88 12.16 8.20
C ARG A 71 6.04 12.94 7.58
N LYS A 72 6.48 14.04 8.22
CA LYS A 72 7.64 14.82 7.74
C LYS A 72 8.90 13.97 7.74
N LEU A 73 9.15 13.22 8.82
CA LEU A 73 10.30 12.32 8.94
C LEU A 73 10.26 11.19 7.91
N ARG A 74 9.09 10.58 7.67
CA ARG A 74 8.96 9.55 6.63
C ARG A 74 9.25 10.08 5.23
N LYS A 75 8.80 11.31 4.93
CA LYS A 75 9.08 11.96 3.65
C LYS A 75 10.56 12.28 3.45
N SER A 76 11.30 12.59 4.52
CA SER A 76 12.75 12.85 4.42
C SER A 76 13.59 11.58 4.29
N VAL A 77 13.09 10.45 4.81
CA VAL A 77 13.82 9.17 4.79
C VAL A 77 13.54 8.34 3.54
N GLN A 78 12.36 8.46 2.92
CA GLN A 78 12.09 7.72 1.70
C GLN A 78 13.05 8.17 0.59
N PRO A 79 13.93 7.29 0.08
CA PRO A 79 14.70 7.61 -1.11
C PRO A 79 13.67 7.94 -2.19
N ARG A 80 13.75 9.14 -2.77
CA ARG A 80 13.03 9.42 -4.00
C ARG A 80 13.43 8.29 -4.93
N HIS A 81 12.46 7.51 -5.41
CA HIS A 81 12.71 6.54 -6.47
C HIS A 81 13.41 7.30 -7.58
N GLU A 82 14.73 7.16 -7.65
CA GLU A 82 15.54 7.72 -8.70
C GLU A 82 14.99 7.07 -9.95
N LYS A 83 14.52 7.88 -10.90
CA LYS A 83 14.08 7.36 -12.19
C LYS A 83 15.31 6.76 -12.82
N VAL A 84 15.52 5.47 -12.62
CA VAL A 84 16.53 4.71 -13.35
C VAL A 84 16.02 4.72 -14.78
N GLU A 85 16.57 5.60 -15.61
CA GLU A 85 16.36 5.51 -17.05
C GLU A 85 16.84 4.12 -17.47
N PRO A 86 15.99 3.29 -18.10
CA PRO A 86 16.39 1.94 -18.44
C PRO A 86 17.46 2.01 -19.52
N ILE A 87 18.72 1.91 -19.10
CA ILE A 87 19.85 1.68 -19.99
C ILE A 87 19.75 0.24 -20.44
N GLN A 88 19.21 0.02 -21.64
CA GLN A 88 19.82 -0.87 -22.64
C GLN A 88 18.99 -0.88 -23.92
N GLU A 89 19.70 -0.70 -25.05
CA GLU A 89 19.20 -0.92 -26.39
C GLU A 89 18.70 -2.36 -26.52
N THR A 90 17.40 -2.55 -26.36
CA THR A 90 16.78 -3.84 -26.67
C THR A 90 16.92 -4.05 -28.17
N SER A 91 17.47 -5.21 -28.58
CA SER A 91 17.60 -5.54 -29.99
C SER A 91 16.22 -5.51 -30.66
N ALA A 92 16.16 -5.10 -31.93
CA ALA A 92 14.90 -5.00 -32.69
C ALA A 92 14.10 -6.32 -32.64
N ALA A 93 14.82 -7.44 -32.59
CA ALA A 93 14.30 -8.78 -32.41
C ALA A 93 13.44 -8.93 -31.14
N VAL A 94 13.95 -8.48 -30.00
CA VAL A 94 13.28 -8.57 -28.70
C VAL A 94 12.07 -7.65 -28.65
N ARG A 95 12.16 -6.44 -29.22
CA ARG A 95 11.01 -5.52 -29.31
C ARG A 95 9.84 -6.13 -30.10
N ALA A 96 10.13 -6.65 -31.30
CA ALA A 96 9.13 -7.28 -32.14
C ALA A 96 8.49 -8.52 -31.48
N ALA A 97 9.29 -9.31 -30.75
CA ALA A 97 8.77 -10.45 -30.00
C ALA A 97 7.85 -10.02 -28.85
N ILE A 98 8.18 -8.95 -28.12
CA ILE A 98 7.33 -8.41 -27.03
C ILE A 98 6.00 -7.89 -27.59
N GLU A 99 6.03 -7.16 -28.71
CA GLU A 99 4.81 -6.66 -29.37
C GLU A 99 3.91 -7.80 -29.83
N PHE A 100 4.48 -8.81 -30.49
CA PHE A 100 3.74 -10.01 -30.88
C PHE A 100 3.10 -10.69 -29.67
N MET A 101 3.85 -10.84 -28.58
CA MET A 101 3.38 -11.48 -27.36
C MET A 101 2.26 -10.69 -26.66
N ARG A 102 2.30 -9.35 -26.71
CA ARG A 102 1.23 -8.46 -26.22
C ARG A 102 -0.02 -8.47 -27.09
N GLY A 103 0.12 -8.80 -28.38
CA GLY A 103 -0.97 -8.88 -29.33
C GLY A 103 -1.97 -10.02 -29.07
N PRO A 104 -3.10 -10.02 -29.80
CA PRO A 104 -4.19 -10.99 -29.64
C PRO A 104 -3.74 -12.44 -29.89
N LYS A 105 -2.72 -12.66 -30.72
CA LYS A 105 -2.14 -13.99 -30.99
C LYS A 105 -1.14 -14.44 -29.93
N GLY A 106 -0.50 -13.49 -29.23
CA GLY A 106 0.53 -13.77 -28.22
C GLY A 106 -0.04 -14.05 -26.83
N GLY A 107 -1.20 -13.45 -26.50
CA GLY A 107 -1.97 -13.73 -25.29
C GLY A 107 -1.30 -13.32 -23.98
N ALA A 108 -0.27 -12.45 -24.04
CA ALA A 108 0.51 -12.03 -22.88
C ALA A 108 0.40 -10.53 -22.64
N TRP A 109 -0.57 -10.12 -21.84
CA TRP A 109 -0.92 -8.71 -21.71
C TRP A 109 0.05 -7.94 -20.80
N LEU A 110 0.91 -8.63 -20.05
CA LEU A 110 1.80 -8.01 -19.06
C LEU A 110 3.23 -8.51 -19.22
N ILE A 111 3.99 -7.76 -20.02
CA ILE A 111 5.44 -7.91 -20.17
C ILE A 111 6.10 -6.61 -19.69
N THR A 112 6.87 -6.67 -18.61
CA THR A 112 7.49 -5.49 -17.99
C THR A 112 9.00 -5.64 -17.97
N ALA A 113 9.73 -4.65 -18.51
CA ALA A 113 11.19 -4.63 -18.45
C ALA A 113 11.66 -4.37 -17.01
N THR A 114 12.70 -5.08 -16.59
CA THR A 114 13.30 -4.98 -15.25
C THR A 114 14.38 -3.92 -15.14
N GLY A 115 14.77 -3.31 -16.26
CA GLY A 115 15.90 -2.37 -16.35
C GLY A 115 17.28 -3.04 -16.43
N THR A 116 17.37 -4.37 -16.30
CA THR A 116 18.64 -5.12 -16.39
C THR A 116 18.72 -6.03 -17.62
N GLY A 117 17.96 -5.74 -18.67
CA GLY A 117 17.88 -6.58 -19.88
C GLY A 117 16.92 -7.78 -19.81
N ASP A 118 16.29 -7.99 -18.65
CA ASP A 118 15.29 -9.04 -18.44
C ASP A 118 13.86 -8.48 -18.38
N PHE A 119 12.89 -9.37 -18.54
CA PHE A 119 11.48 -9.05 -18.61
C PHE A 119 10.66 -9.99 -17.72
N PHE A 120 9.67 -9.43 -17.04
CA PHE A 120 8.66 -10.22 -16.36
C PHE A 120 7.53 -10.57 -17.31
N PHE A 121 7.14 -11.84 -17.30
CA PHE A 121 5.97 -12.39 -17.94
C PHE A 121 5.07 -12.97 -16.84
N GLY A 122 4.11 -12.18 -16.35
CA GLY A 122 3.39 -12.51 -15.11
C GLY A 122 4.38 -12.66 -13.93
N ALA A 123 4.45 -13.84 -13.34
CA ALA A 123 5.38 -14.17 -12.24
C ALA A 123 6.75 -14.70 -12.70
N THR A 124 6.96 -14.93 -13.99
CA THR A 124 8.19 -15.54 -14.52
C THR A 124 9.13 -14.47 -15.06
N ARG A 125 10.40 -14.50 -14.64
CA ARG A 125 11.47 -13.67 -15.22
C ARG A 125 12.04 -14.39 -16.45
N LEU A 126 12.13 -13.68 -17.57
CA LEU A 126 12.69 -14.17 -18.83
C LEU A 126 13.71 -13.15 -19.36
N THR A 127 14.82 -13.64 -19.88
CA THR A 127 15.78 -12.85 -20.65
C THR A 127 15.19 -12.45 -22.01
N GLY A 128 15.81 -11.46 -22.68
CA GLY A 128 15.40 -11.08 -24.03
C GLY A 128 15.40 -12.24 -25.04
N ALA A 129 16.40 -13.12 -25.00
CA ALA A 129 16.49 -14.30 -25.87
C ALA A 129 15.37 -15.31 -25.59
N GLU A 130 15.02 -15.53 -24.32
CA GLU A 130 13.95 -16.45 -23.93
C GLU A 130 12.57 -15.96 -24.36
N ILE A 131 12.34 -14.65 -24.39
CA ILE A 131 11.10 -14.09 -24.95
C ILE A 131 11.00 -14.38 -26.44
N VAL A 132 12.08 -14.21 -27.19
CA VAL A 132 12.10 -14.48 -28.63
C VAL A 132 11.80 -15.96 -28.90
N GLU A 133 12.43 -16.87 -28.17
CA GLU A 133 12.16 -18.31 -28.28
C GLU A 133 10.71 -18.67 -27.90
N LYS A 134 10.19 -18.06 -26.83
CA LYS A 134 8.80 -18.28 -26.41
C LYS A 134 7.81 -17.74 -27.43
N ALA A 135 8.11 -16.61 -28.06
CA ALA A 135 7.32 -16.07 -29.16
C ALA A 135 7.35 -17.03 -30.36
N LYS A 136 8.52 -17.57 -30.73
CA LYS A 136 8.65 -18.53 -31.85
C LYS A 136 7.78 -19.77 -31.65
N ARG A 137 7.75 -20.33 -30.44
CA ARG A 137 6.87 -21.46 -30.09
C ARG A 137 5.38 -21.14 -30.27
N LYS A 138 5.00 -19.86 -30.20
CA LYS A 138 3.65 -19.38 -30.45
C LYS A 138 3.41 -18.94 -31.91
N GLY A 139 4.32 -19.28 -32.82
CA GLY A 139 4.21 -18.96 -34.25
C GLY A 139 4.78 -17.60 -34.64
N PHE A 140 5.58 -16.96 -33.80
CA PHE A 140 6.35 -15.77 -34.20
C PHE A 140 7.47 -16.17 -35.17
N THR A 141 7.41 -15.68 -36.40
CA THR A 141 8.49 -15.83 -37.38
C THR A 141 9.26 -14.52 -37.51
N HIS A 142 10.58 -14.57 -37.37
CA HIS A 142 11.41 -13.42 -37.66
C HIS A 142 11.45 -13.18 -39.17
N GLY A 143 10.61 -12.27 -39.64
CA GLY A 143 10.51 -11.92 -41.06
C GLY A 143 9.42 -10.91 -41.42
N VAL A 144 8.47 -10.59 -40.51
CA VAL A 144 7.35 -9.69 -40.87
C VAL A 144 7.48 -8.27 -40.31
N ALA A 145 8.37 -8.04 -39.34
CA ALA A 145 8.55 -6.71 -38.74
C ALA A 145 9.50 -5.77 -39.52
N ALA A 146 10.14 -6.25 -40.59
CA ALA A 146 10.93 -5.39 -41.47
C ALA A 146 10.05 -4.43 -42.32
N HIS A 147 8.75 -4.72 -42.45
CA HIS A 147 7.83 -3.89 -43.23
C HIS A 147 7.06 -2.83 -42.42
N LEU A 148 7.14 -2.84 -41.09
CA LEU A 148 6.43 -1.88 -40.23
C LEU A 148 7.30 -0.69 -39.76
N ILE A 149 8.58 -0.66 -40.12
CA ILE A 149 9.51 0.43 -39.75
C ILE A 149 9.77 1.39 -40.94
N ALA A 150 9.24 1.10 -42.14
CA ALA A 150 9.41 1.94 -43.33
C ALA A 150 8.22 2.89 -43.61
N ALA A 151 7.40 3.19 -42.59
CA ALA A 151 6.29 4.13 -42.71
C ALA A 151 6.20 5.04 -41.48
N GLU A 152 7.20 5.90 -41.33
CA GLU A 152 7.09 7.24 -40.70
C GLU A 152 8.29 8.11 -41.10
#